data_AF-A0A4Q3SN55-F1
#
_entry.id   AF-A0A4Q3SN55-F1
#
_cell.length_a   1.000
_cell.length_b   1.000
_cell.length_c   1.000
_cell.angle_alpha   90.00
_cell.angle_beta   90.00
_cell.angle_gamma   90.00
#
_symmetry.space_group_name_H-M   'P 1'
#
loop_
_entity.id
_entity.type
_entity.pdbx_description
1 polymer ?
#
loop_
_entity_poly.entity_id
_entity_poly.type
_entity_poly.pdbx_seq_one_letter_code
_entity_poly.pdbx_strand_id
1 'polypeptide(L)'
;MSIMEPDEWMKRTKLGVLKPRSKELKQLDAALVYFKQAGASPANLDMLIAAFDLWANSKGAGAENSERNKNGAVTDLMNQIIGFMNKNEPAAHLRPANLMKDIKEGAKLMKQGKLKPATHKPFDVGHVDKSKGHVVYEEFTNAELTKAKKGWSDAYRSAELAARGIAMVGRDTKEEERFRRWFGNPDPARVALVKQGIDKVLMAFKQNRVTIVNRPEITLHYVDGVDPFGDMHEGFKGDSVYGYVYHHQAGSGYRVVMGKHFLHDADPIEGAAQTVYHELTHKVLHTKDHVYTKVKSRSLALQRPADALTNADNYAYYAISFIKNI
;
A
#
# COMPACT_ATOMS: atom_id res chain seq x y z
N MET A 1 -17.51 -14.83 -8.87
CA MET A 1 -18.44 -13.95 -8.14
C MET A 1 -18.81 -12.79 -9.06
N SER A 2 -20.08 -12.42 -9.18
CA SER A 2 -20.53 -11.28 -10.00
C SER A 2 -20.85 -10.10 -9.09
N ILE A 3 -20.58 -8.87 -9.55
CA ILE A 3 -21.00 -7.63 -8.88
C ILE A 3 -22.53 -7.55 -8.92
N MET A 4 -23.17 -7.06 -7.86
CA MET A 4 -24.62 -6.91 -7.71
C MET A 4 -25.22 -6.05 -8.82
N GLU A 5 -26.44 -6.36 -9.25
CA GLU A 5 -27.18 -5.51 -10.20
C GLU A 5 -27.62 -4.19 -9.56
N PRO A 6 -27.67 -3.07 -10.31
CA PRO A 6 -28.01 -1.76 -9.74
C PRO A 6 -29.41 -1.74 -9.12
N ASP A 7 -30.37 -2.44 -9.71
CA ASP A 7 -31.74 -2.53 -9.19
C ASP A 7 -31.78 -3.25 -7.83
N GLU A 8 -31.01 -4.33 -7.68
CA GLU A 8 -30.93 -5.05 -6.42
C GLU A 8 -30.21 -4.21 -5.34
N TRP A 9 -29.15 -3.49 -5.73
CA TRP A 9 -28.49 -2.53 -4.85
C TRP A 9 -29.46 -1.44 -4.37
N MET A 10 -30.22 -0.85 -5.29
CA MET A 10 -31.19 0.21 -4.98
C MET A 10 -32.31 -0.31 -4.08
N LYS A 11 -32.81 -1.51 -4.34
CA LYS A 11 -33.83 -2.19 -3.52
C LYS A 11 -33.33 -2.44 -2.11
N ARG A 12 -32.15 -3.07 -1.94
CA ARG A 12 -31.63 -3.46 -0.61
C ARG A 12 -31.19 -2.27 0.23
N THR A 13 -30.80 -1.16 -0.39
CA THR A 13 -30.35 0.07 0.30
C THR A 13 -31.45 1.12 0.47
N LYS A 14 -32.71 0.86 0.08
CA LYS A 14 -33.83 1.82 0.24
C LYS A 14 -34.26 1.96 1.70
N LEU A 15 -34.43 3.20 2.17
CA LEU A 15 -34.89 3.54 3.54
C LEU A 15 -36.10 4.49 3.56
N GLY A 16 -36.81 4.63 2.44
CA GLY A 16 -37.96 5.53 2.31
C GLY A 16 -37.59 7.00 2.05
N VAL A 17 -38.62 7.85 1.95
CA VAL A 17 -38.50 9.26 1.52
C VAL A 17 -37.80 10.13 2.57
N LEU A 18 -38.02 9.85 3.86
CA LEU A 18 -37.45 10.62 4.97
C LEU A 18 -35.94 10.45 5.13
N LYS A 19 -35.37 9.41 4.50
CA LYS A 19 -33.93 9.15 4.48
C LYS A 19 -33.49 9.17 3.03
N PRO A 20 -33.31 10.37 2.42
CA PRO A 20 -32.83 10.47 1.05
C PRO A 20 -31.41 9.88 0.92
N ARG A 21 -31.03 9.50 -0.30
CA ARG A 21 -29.66 9.06 -0.60
C ARG A 21 -28.72 10.27 -0.52
N SER A 22 -27.58 10.12 0.15
CA SER A 22 -26.56 11.18 0.21
C SER A 22 -25.90 11.39 -1.14
N LYS A 23 -25.17 12.50 -1.31
CA LYS A 23 -24.45 12.81 -2.54
C LYS A 23 -23.46 11.70 -2.92
N GLU A 24 -22.71 11.18 -1.96
CA GLU A 24 -21.71 10.13 -2.14
C GLU A 24 -22.38 8.78 -2.46
N LEU A 25 -23.54 8.50 -1.84
CA LEU A 25 -24.28 7.28 -2.14
C LEU A 25 -24.83 7.31 -3.58
N LYS A 26 -25.29 8.46 -4.05
CA LYS A 26 -25.71 8.65 -5.46
C LYS A 26 -24.54 8.47 -6.43
N GLN A 27 -23.33 8.86 -6.05
CA GLN A 27 -22.13 8.62 -6.86
C GLN A 27 -21.81 7.13 -6.93
N LEU A 28 -21.93 6.41 -5.82
CA LEU A 28 -21.80 4.94 -5.80
C LEU A 28 -22.86 4.28 -6.69
N ASP A 29 -24.11 4.76 -6.66
CA ASP A 29 -25.17 4.25 -7.55
C ASP A 29 -24.79 4.41 -9.03
N ALA A 30 -24.36 5.62 -9.40
CA ALA A 30 -23.97 5.94 -10.77
C ALA A 30 -22.76 5.10 -11.22
N ALA A 31 -21.76 4.92 -10.35
CA ALA A 31 -20.60 4.10 -10.65
C ALA A 31 -20.96 2.62 -10.84
N LEU A 32 -21.90 2.10 -10.03
CA LEU A 32 -22.39 0.72 -10.18
C LEU A 32 -23.17 0.52 -11.48
N VAL A 33 -24.06 1.46 -11.83
CA VAL A 33 -24.76 1.46 -13.13
C VAL A 33 -23.77 1.50 -14.28
N TYR A 34 -22.78 2.39 -14.21
CA TYR A 34 -21.76 2.53 -15.25
C TYR A 34 -20.94 1.26 -15.41
N PHE A 35 -20.46 0.66 -14.32
CA PHE A 35 -19.73 -0.61 -14.33
C PHE A 35 -20.52 -1.73 -15.04
N LYS A 36 -21.84 -1.76 -14.84
CA LYS A 36 -22.73 -2.75 -15.45
C LYS A 36 -23.01 -2.50 -16.92
N GLN A 37 -23.18 -1.24 -17.31
CA GLN A 37 -23.48 -0.86 -18.69
C GLN A 37 -22.25 -0.85 -19.59
N ALA A 38 -21.13 -0.33 -19.10
CA ALA A 38 -19.88 -0.19 -19.86
C ALA A 38 -19.04 -1.47 -19.88
N GLY A 39 -19.44 -2.50 -19.12
CA GLY A 39 -18.74 -3.76 -19.01
C GLY A 39 -17.67 -3.78 -17.91
N ALA A 40 -17.29 -4.99 -17.53
CA ALA A 40 -16.48 -5.25 -16.35
C ALA A 40 -14.96 -5.14 -16.64
N SER A 41 -14.50 -3.93 -16.94
CA SER A 41 -13.08 -3.61 -17.16
C SER A 41 -12.38 -3.18 -15.85
N PRO A 42 -11.02 -3.26 -15.78
CA PRO A 42 -10.27 -2.73 -14.64
C PRO A 42 -10.55 -1.25 -14.35
N ALA A 43 -10.57 -0.40 -15.39
CA ALA A 43 -10.85 1.03 -15.23
C ALA A 43 -12.24 1.31 -14.65
N ASN A 44 -13.26 0.55 -15.10
CA ASN A 44 -14.62 0.71 -14.58
C ASN A 44 -14.72 0.20 -13.13
N LEU A 45 -13.97 -0.85 -12.77
CA LEU A 45 -13.87 -1.35 -11.41
C LEU A 45 -13.23 -0.31 -10.48
N ASP A 46 -12.17 0.37 -10.92
CA ASP A 46 -11.50 1.41 -10.15
C ASP A 46 -12.45 2.58 -9.84
N MET A 47 -13.28 2.98 -10.81
CA MET A 47 -14.33 3.98 -10.59
C MET A 47 -15.35 3.53 -9.54
N LEU A 48 -15.77 2.27 -9.59
CA LEU A 48 -16.68 1.69 -8.61
C LEU A 48 -16.05 1.64 -7.21
N ILE A 49 -14.79 1.23 -7.12
CA ILE A 49 -14.01 1.20 -5.89
C ILE A 49 -13.90 2.60 -5.29
N ALA A 50 -13.52 3.60 -6.09
CA ALA A 50 -13.35 4.98 -5.64
C ALA A 50 -14.68 5.56 -5.12
N ALA A 51 -15.79 5.31 -5.82
CA ALA A 51 -17.11 5.74 -5.38
C ALA A 51 -17.57 5.03 -4.10
N PHE A 52 -17.25 3.74 -3.97
CA PHE A 52 -17.53 2.97 -2.76
C PHE A 52 -16.75 3.54 -1.57
N ASP A 53 -15.46 3.80 -1.76
CA ASP A 53 -14.58 4.37 -0.74
C ASP A 53 -15.04 5.76 -0.30
N LEU A 54 -15.38 6.63 -1.25
CA LEU A 54 -15.89 7.96 -0.95
C LEU A 54 -17.16 7.90 -0.09
N TRP A 55 -18.09 7.01 -0.45
CA TRP A 55 -19.28 6.78 0.35
C TRP A 55 -18.97 6.17 1.72
N ALA A 56 -18.12 5.14 1.79
CA ALA A 56 -17.76 4.50 3.05
C ALA A 56 -17.10 5.50 4.01
N ASN A 57 -16.20 6.35 3.50
CA ASN A 57 -15.52 7.37 4.29
C ASN A 57 -16.49 8.45 4.80
N SER A 58 -17.53 8.79 4.03
CA SER A 58 -18.57 9.73 4.50
C SER A 58 -19.45 9.15 5.62
N LYS A 59 -19.40 7.84 5.85
CA LYS A 59 -20.03 7.15 6.98
C LYS A 59 -19.08 6.91 8.16
N GLY A 60 -17.79 7.16 7.99
CA GLY A 60 -16.77 6.83 9.00
C GLY A 60 -16.54 5.31 9.11
N ALA A 61 -16.07 4.85 10.28
CA ALA A 61 -15.84 3.41 10.50
C ALA A 61 -17.14 2.58 10.55
N GLY A 62 -18.30 3.22 10.51
CA GLY A 62 -19.61 2.57 10.58
C GLY A 62 -20.29 2.29 9.24
N ALA A 63 -19.58 2.31 8.10
CA ALA A 63 -20.21 2.03 6.79
C ALA A 63 -20.95 0.67 6.77
N GLU A 64 -20.34 -0.35 7.37
CA GLU A 64 -20.92 -1.67 7.63
C GLU A 64 -22.09 -1.66 8.61
N ASN A 65 -22.14 -0.70 9.54
CA ASN A 65 -23.22 -0.51 10.49
C ASN A 65 -24.29 0.48 10.00
N SER A 66 -24.14 0.99 8.78
CA SER A 66 -25.09 1.95 8.23
C SER A 66 -26.47 1.30 8.06
N GLU A 67 -27.53 2.08 8.23
CA GLU A 67 -28.90 1.57 8.00
C GLU A 67 -29.08 1.05 6.56
N ARG A 68 -28.27 1.55 5.61
CA ARG A 68 -28.22 1.07 4.22
C ARG A 68 -27.66 -0.34 4.12
N ASN A 69 -26.84 -0.76 5.08
CA ASN A 69 -26.32 -2.11 5.19
C ASN A 69 -27.16 -3.04 6.08
N LYS A 70 -28.34 -2.62 6.56
CA LYS A 70 -29.19 -3.50 7.40
C LYS A 70 -29.50 -4.86 6.78
N ASN A 71 -29.52 -4.90 5.44
CA ASN A 71 -29.75 -6.10 4.64
C ASN A 71 -28.45 -6.74 4.13
N GLY A 72 -27.27 -6.31 4.58
CA GLY A 72 -25.96 -6.79 4.12
C GLY A 72 -25.50 -6.28 2.74
N ALA A 73 -26.22 -5.34 2.12
CA ALA A 73 -25.95 -4.92 0.75
C ALA A 73 -24.57 -4.29 0.53
N VAL A 74 -24.10 -3.49 1.49
CA VAL A 74 -22.80 -2.81 1.45
C VAL A 74 -21.69 -3.84 1.63
N THR A 75 -21.84 -4.74 2.61
CA THR A 75 -20.91 -5.84 2.84
C THR A 75 -20.81 -6.74 1.62
N ASP A 76 -21.95 -7.09 1.00
CA ASP A 76 -21.98 -7.91 -0.21
C ASP A 76 -21.32 -7.22 -1.39
N LEU A 77 -21.62 -5.94 -1.64
CA LEU A 77 -21.00 -5.19 -2.73
C LEU A 77 -19.48 -5.11 -2.54
N MET A 78 -19.02 -4.83 -1.32
CA MET A 78 -17.59 -4.83 -0.99
C MET A 78 -16.94 -6.19 -1.28
N ASN A 79 -17.56 -7.28 -0.79
CA ASN A 79 -17.06 -8.64 -1.01
C ASN A 79 -17.03 -9.01 -2.50
N GLN A 80 -18.03 -8.57 -3.26
CA GLN A 80 -18.08 -8.81 -4.70
C GLN A 80 -17.02 -8.00 -5.45
N ILE A 81 -16.77 -6.74 -5.07
CA ILE A 81 -15.67 -5.91 -5.60
C ILE A 81 -14.35 -6.65 -5.40
N ILE A 82 -14.09 -7.11 -4.18
CA ILE A 82 -12.85 -7.84 -3.84
C ILE A 82 -12.76 -9.16 -4.61
N GLY A 83 -13.83 -9.93 -4.66
CA GLY A 83 -13.88 -11.17 -5.42
C GLY A 83 -13.65 -10.94 -6.92
N PHE A 84 -14.10 -9.81 -7.46
CA PHE A 84 -13.85 -9.40 -8.83
C PHE A 84 -12.39 -9.00 -9.04
N MET A 85 -11.79 -8.22 -8.13
CA MET A 85 -10.37 -7.88 -8.17
C MET A 85 -9.50 -9.14 -8.17
N ASN A 86 -9.74 -10.07 -7.25
CA ASN A 86 -8.93 -11.30 -7.12
C ASN A 86 -9.05 -12.22 -8.33
N LYS A 87 -10.17 -12.21 -9.05
CA LYS A 87 -10.35 -13.02 -10.27
C LYS A 87 -9.63 -12.41 -11.49
N ASN A 88 -9.51 -11.09 -11.53
CA ASN A 88 -8.97 -10.37 -12.69
C ASN A 88 -7.57 -9.82 -12.46
N GLU A 89 -6.98 -10.02 -11.28
CA GLU A 89 -5.55 -9.84 -11.13
C GLU A 89 -4.85 -10.79 -12.12
N PRO A 90 -3.99 -10.27 -13.01
CA PRO A 90 -3.10 -11.14 -13.75
C PRO A 90 -2.34 -12.00 -12.72
N ALA A 91 -2.05 -13.26 -13.03
CA ALA A 91 -1.34 -14.18 -12.15
C ALA A 91 0.14 -13.77 -11.94
N ALA A 92 0.38 -12.52 -11.56
CA ALA A 92 1.64 -11.80 -11.55
C ALA A 92 2.61 -12.30 -10.47
N HIS A 93 2.31 -13.41 -9.78
CA HIS A 93 3.13 -13.97 -8.72
C HIS A 93 3.51 -15.44 -8.91
N LEU A 94 3.27 -16.02 -10.09
CA LEU A 94 3.96 -17.27 -10.44
C LEU A 94 5.38 -16.94 -10.89
N ARG A 95 6.36 -17.29 -10.06
CA ARG A 95 7.79 -17.32 -10.46
C ARG A 95 7.88 -17.98 -11.83
N PRO A 96 8.57 -17.40 -12.84
CA PRO A 96 8.76 -18.07 -14.12
C PRO A 96 9.35 -19.46 -13.87
N ALA A 97 8.77 -20.49 -14.49
CA ALA A 97 9.22 -21.89 -14.31
C ALA A 97 10.71 -22.10 -14.60
N ASN A 98 11.36 -21.14 -15.28
CA ASN A 98 12.75 -21.17 -15.71
C ASN A 98 13.69 -20.19 -14.97
N LEU A 99 13.24 -19.46 -13.94
CA LEU A 99 14.08 -18.45 -13.26
C LEU A 99 15.46 -19.00 -12.85
N MET A 100 15.50 -20.19 -12.25
CA MET A 100 16.77 -20.80 -11.83
C MET A 100 17.63 -21.29 -13.00
N LYS A 101 17.03 -21.56 -14.16
CA LYS A 101 17.74 -21.91 -15.40
C LYS A 101 18.35 -20.66 -16.03
N ASP A 102 17.60 -19.56 -16.06
CA ASP A 102 18.02 -18.30 -16.66
C ASP A 102 19.15 -17.65 -15.84
N ILE A 103 19.08 -17.71 -14.50
CA ILE A 103 20.18 -17.32 -13.60
C ILE A 103 21.46 -18.14 -13.88
N LYS A 104 21.33 -19.46 -14.03
CA LYS A 104 22.49 -20.35 -14.29
C LYS A 104 23.13 -20.07 -15.66
N GLU A 105 22.34 -19.76 -16.68
CA GLU A 105 22.85 -19.45 -18.01
C GLU A 105 23.50 -18.07 -18.06
N GLY A 106 22.92 -17.04 -17.40
CA GLY A 106 23.56 -15.72 -17.26
C GLY A 106 24.94 -15.83 -16.60
N ALA A 107 25.03 -16.49 -15.45
CA ALA A 107 26.30 -16.72 -14.75
C ALA A 107 27.36 -17.44 -15.61
N LYS A 108 26.94 -18.35 -16.50
CA LYS A 108 27.82 -19.03 -17.45
C LYS A 108 28.31 -18.09 -18.55
N LEU A 109 27.45 -17.22 -19.08
CA LEU A 109 27.80 -16.22 -20.10
C LEU A 109 28.77 -15.15 -19.55
N MET A 110 28.65 -14.76 -18.28
CA MET A 110 29.63 -13.92 -17.57
C MET A 110 31.01 -14.54 -17.47
N LYS A 111 31.09 -15.80 -17.01
CA LYS A 111 32.37 -16.53 -16.93
C LYS A 111 33.03 -16.68 -18.30
N GLN A 112 32.23 -16.66 -19.37
CA GLN A 112 32.69 -16.68 -20.75
C GLN A 112 33.02 -15.28 -21.32
N GLY A 113 32.83 -14.21 -20.56
CA GLY A 113 33.02 -12.82 -21.02
C GLY A 113 32.05 -12.38 -22.12
N LYS A 114 30.96 -13.13 -22.33
CA LYS A 114 29.94 -12.84 -23.36
C LYS A 114 28.89 -11.84 -22.90
N LEU A 115 28.74 -11.70 -21.59
CA LEU A 115 28.05 -10.59 -20.95
C LEU A 115 29.11 -9.71 -20.29
N LYS A 116 28.97 -8.39 -20.45
CA LYS A 116 29.80 -7.39 -19.76
C LYS A 116 28.91 -6.71 -18.72
N PRO A 117 29.42 -6.46 -17.49
CA PRO A 117 28.71 -5.65 -16.51
C PRO A 117 28.25 -4.35 -17.16
N ALA A 118 26.99 -3.96 -16.92
CA ALA A 118 26.54 -2.65 -17.35
C ALA A 118 27.47 -1.60 -16.72
N THR A 119 28.27 -0.92 -17.54
CA THR A 119 29.00 0.26 -17.12
C THR A 119 27.98 1.39 -16.97
N HIS A 120 27.15 1.33 -15.94
CA HIS A 120 26.52 2.54 -15.46
C HIS A 120 27.67 3.42 -14.97
N LYS A 121 27.90 4.53 -15.67
CA LYS A 121 28.57 5.66 -15.03
C LYS A 121 27.82 5.85 -13.71
N PRO A 122 28.51 5.91 -12.56
CA PRO A 122 27.87 6.39 -11.36
C PRO A 122 27.15 7.66 -11.78
N PHE A 123 25.81 7.70 -11.61
CA PHE A 123 25.13 8.96 -11.74
C PHE A 123 25.91 9.90 -10.83
N ASP A 124 26.39 11.02 -11.37
CA ASP A 124 27.02 12.05 -10.58
C ASP A 124 25.90 12.71 -9.77
N VAL A 125 25.38 11.98 -8.78
CA VAL A 125 24.31 12.41 -7.90
C VAL A 125 24.95 13.25 -6.83
N GLY A 126 25.33 14.44 -7.26
CA GLY A 126 25.55 15.57 -6.40
C GLY A 126 24.29 15.83 -5.59
N HIS A 127 24.22 15.27 -4.40
CA HIS A 127 23.72 15.83 -3.15
C HIS A 127 23.46 14.70 -2.15
N VAL A 128 24.54 14.14 -1.57
CA VAL A 128 24.40 13.51 -0.25
C VAL A 128 24.11 14.64 0.72
N ASP A 129 22.84 14.90 0.99
CA ASP A 129 22.44 15.81 2.05
C ASP A 129 22.89 15.20 3.40
N LYS A 130 24.07 15.60 3.86
CA LYS A 130 24.64 15.25 5.18
C LYS A 130 23.89 15.96 6.32
N SER A 131 22.63 16.33 6.13
CA SER A 131 21.79 16.86 7.21
C SER A 131 21.90 15.96 8.45
N LYS A 132 21.85 16.58 9.63
CA LYS A 132 22.01 15.99 10.96
C LYS A 132 20.85 15.03 11.33
N GLY A 133 20.41 14.19 10.42
CA GLY A 133 19.23 13.35 10.53
C GLY A 133 19.51 11.87 10.23
N HIS A 134 18.56 11.03 10.60
CA HIS A 134 18.60 9.58 10.42
C HIS A 134 18.22 9.14 8.98
N VAL A 135 18.21 10.06 8.01
CA VAL A 135 17.82 9.78 6.63
C VAL A 135 18.86 10.26 5.62
N VAL A 136 19.12 9.45 4.60
CA VAL A 136 19.96 9.76 3.45
C VAL A 136 19.10 9.68 2.20
N TYR A 137 19.31 10.58 1.25
CA TYR A 137 18.65 10.54 -0.05
C TYR A 137 19.68 10.30 -1.13
N GLU A 138 19.41 9.36 -2.02
CA GLU A 138 20.27 9.00 -3.14
C GLU A 138 19.50 9.12 -4.45
N GLU A 139 20.11 9.72 -5.46
CA GLU A 139 19.63 9.71 -6.85
C GLU A 139 18.37 10.51 -7.18
N PHE A 140 18.01 11.44 -6.32
CA PHE A 140 16.92 12.38 -6.58
C PHE A 140 17.42 13.63 -7.32
N THR A 141 16.66 14.10 -8.32
CA THR A 141 16.77 15.50 -8.78
C THR A 141 16.25 16.45 -7.69
N ASN A 142 16.51 17.76 -7.79
CA ASN A 142 16.08 18.73 -6.77
C ASN A 142 14.55 18.73 -6.53
N ALA A 143 13.75 18.59 -7.59
CA ALA A 143 12.29 18.55 -7.50
C ALA A 143 11.82 17.27 -6.79
N GLU A 144 12.36 16.11 -7.19
CA GLU A 144 12.02 14.82 -6.61
C GLU A 144 12.50 14.71 -5.15
N LEU A 145 13.66 15.28 -4.82
CA LEU A 145 14.22 15.32 -3.47
C LEU A 145 13.27 16.05 -2.51
N THR A 146 12.66 17.15 -2.97
CA THR A 146 11.66 17.87 -2.17
C THR A 146 10.47 16.97 -1.85
N LYS A 147 9.99 16.20 -2.83
CA LYS A 147 8.91 15.23 -2.64
C LYS A 147 9.30 14.10 -1.69
N ALA A 148 10.50 13.55 -1.84
CA ALA A 148 11.03 12.50 -0.97
C ALA A 148 11.20 12.97 0.49
N LYS A 149 11.73 14.18 0.69
CA LYS A 149 11.84 14.82 2.01
C LYS A 149 10.48 15.01 2.66
N LYS A 150 9.49 15.48 1.90
CA LYS A 150 8.11 15.62 2.39
C LYS A 150 7.51 14.26 2.76
N GLY A 151 7.65 13.26 1.89
CA GLY A 151 7.18 11.90 2.14
C GLY A 151 7.76 11.29 3.43
N TRP A 152 9.07 11.42 3.61
CA TRP A 152 9.75 11.01 4.85
C TRP A 152 9.22 11.75 6.08
N SER A 153 9.15 13.08 6.02
CA SER A 153 8.68 13.90 7.15
C SER A 153 7.25 13.56 7.54
N ASP A 154 6.36 13.37 6.56
CA ASP A 154 4.97 13.00 6.80
C ASP A 154 4.85 11.58 7.36
N ALA A 155 5.64 10.61 6.86
CA ALA A 155 5.69 9.24 7.38
C ALA A 155 6.21 9.20 8.83
N TYR A 156 7.23 10.00 9.14
CA TYR A 156 7.75 10.09 10.50
C TYR A 156 6.70 10.71 11.44
N ARG A 157 6.08 11.82 11.04
CA ARG A 157 5.01 12.45 11.82
C ARG A 157 3.82 11.51 12.02
N SER A 158 3.45 10.74 11.01
CA SER A 158 2.36 9.77 11.09
C SER A 158 2.71 8.64 12.08
N ALA A 159 3.97 8.18 12.13
CA ALA A 159 4.45 7.23 13.14
C ALA A 159 4.31 7.77 14.57
N GLU A 160 4.68 9.04 14.80
CA GLU A 160 4.54 9.67 16.11
C GLU A 160 3.09 9.78 16.57
N LEU A 161 2.19 10.16 15.65
CA LEU A 161 0.77 10.25 15.95
C LEU A 161 0.14 8.87 16.15
N ALA A 162 0.54 7.88 15.34
CA ALA A 162 0.11 6.50 15.49
C ALA A 162 0.50 5.92 16.86
N ALA A 163 1.72 6.18 17.33
CA ALA A 163 2.19 5.73 18.64
C ALA A 163 1.39 6.33 19.81
N ARG A 164 0.91 7.58 19.65
CA ARG A 164 0.01 8.22 20.61
C ARG A 164 -1.41 7.67 20.52
N GLY A 165 -1.94 7.54 19.29
CA GLY A 165 -3.30 7.07 19.03
C GLY A 165 -3.52 5.63 19.49
N ILE A 166 -2.56 4.72 19.25
CA ILE A 166 -2.67 3.32 19.68
C ILE A 166 -2.76 3.18 21.20
N ALA A 167 -2.16 4.11 21.97
CA ALA A 167 -2.26 4.14 23.43
C ALA A 167 -3.65 4.59 23.93
N MET A 168 -4.48 5.16 23.05
CA MET A 168 -5.84 5.61 23.34
C MET A 168 -6.91 4.60 22.93
N VAL A 169 -6.55 3.50 22.26
CA VAL A 169 -7.51 2.45 21.89
C VAL A 169 -8.14 1.83 23.15
N GLY A 170 -9.47 1.75 23.18
CA GLY A 170 -10.26 1.34 24.34
C GLY A 170 -10.57 2.47 25.34
N ARG A 171 -10.07 3.69 25.09
CA ARG A 171 -10.38 4.91 25.86
C ARG A 171 -11.03 5.99 25.01
N ASP A 172 -10.62 6.08 23.75
CA ASP A 172 -11.15 6.99 22.75
C ASP A 172 -11.84 6.19 21.64
N THR A 173 -13.14 6.46 21.43
CA THR A 173 -13.96 5.75 20.44
C THR A 173 -13.47 5.98 19.01
N LYS A 174 -12.91 7.16 18.70
CA LYS A 174 -12.36 7.44 17.36
C LYS A 174 -11.11 6.63 17.10
N GLU A 175 -10.26 6.47 18.10
CA GLU A 175 -9.06 5.65 17.98
C GLU A 175 -9.39 4.15 17.95
N GLU A 176 -10.43 3.73 18.67
CA GLU A 176 -10.97 2.38 18.56
C GLU A 176 -11.52 2.10 17.15
N GLU A 177 -12.28 3.02 16.58
CA GLU A 177 -12.79 2.94 15.21
C GLU A 177 -11.66 2.89 14.17
N ARG A 178 -10.63 3.73 14.34
CA ARG A 178 -9.45 3.73 13.48
C ARG A 178 -8.70 2.41 13.58
N PHE A 179 -8.53 1.86 14.78
CA PHE A 179 -7.93 0.55 14.98
C PHE A 179 -8.75 -0.53 14.27
N ARG A 180 -10.07 -0.53 14.49
CA ARG A 180 -10.98 -1.51 13.89
C ARG A 180 -10.91 -1.55 12.38
N ARG A 181 -10.82 -0.36 11.76
CA ARG A 181 -10.70 -0.19 10.31
C ARG A 181 -9.48 -0.90 9.71
N TRP A 182 -8.36 -0.97 10.44
CA TRP A 182 -7.08 -1.45 9.89
C TRP A 182 -6.57 -2.74 10.54
N PHE A 183 -7.09 -3.15 11.69
CA PHE A 183 -6.64 -4.36 12.40
C PHE A 183 -7.80 -5.21 12.96
N GLY A 184 -9.04 -4.88 12.60
CA GLY A 184 -10.25 -5.58 13.07
C GLY A 184 -10.57 -5.28 14.53
N ASN A 185 -11.52 -6.01 15.11
CA ASN A 185 -12.01 -5.72 16.46
C ASN A 185 -10.87 -5.65 17.50
N PRO A 186 -10.78 -4.60 18.32
CA PRO A 186 -9.74 -4.47 19.32
C PRO A 186 -9.87 -5.55 20.39
N ASP A 187 -8.78 -6.24 20.66
CA ASP A 187 -8.59 -7.03 21.86
C ASP A 187 -7.23 -6.65 22.49
N PRO A 188 -7.04 -6.80 23.81
CA PRO A 188 -5.83 -6.32 24.48
C PRO A 188 -4.52 -6.87 23.90
N ALA A 189 -4.50 -8.14 23.48
CA ALA A 189 -3.31 -8.76 22.92
C ALA A 189 -2.99 -8.17 21.54
N ARG A 190 -4.01 -7.99 20.69
CA ARG A 190 -3.83 -7.40 19.36
C ARG A 190 -3.40 -5.94 19.42
N VAL A 191 -4.03 -5.15 20.30
CA VAL A 191 -3.64 -3.75 20.49
C VAL A 191 -2.19 -3.66 20.96
N ALA A 192 -1.77 -4.53 21.89
CA ALA A 192 -0.37 -4.59 22.34
C ALA A 192 0.60 -4.95 21.22
N LEU A 193 0.26 -5.92 20.35
CA LEU A 193 1.08 -6.31 19.20
C LEU A 193 1.23 -5.16 18.20
N VAL A 194 0.13 -4.52 17.82
CA VAL A 194 0.16 -3.36 16.90
C VAL A 194 0.95 -2.21 17.51
N LYS A 195 0.76 -1.93 18.81
CA LYS A 195 1.54 -0.92 19.53
C LYS A 195 3.03 -1.22 19.48
N GLN A 196 3.43 -2.46 19.77
CA GLN A 196 4.84 -2.87 19.67
C GLN A 196 5.38 -2.68 18.26
N GLY A 197 4.58 -3.01 17.23
CA GLY A 197 4.94 -2.79 15.83
C GLY A 197 5.17 -1.32 15.50
N ILE A 198 4.22 -0.45 15.87
CA ILE A 198 4.31 1.01 15.67
C ILE A 198 5.51 1.59 16.42
N ASP A 199 5.74 1.19 17.67
CA ASP A 199 6.88 1.67 18.48
C ASP A 199 8.22 1.30 17.81
N LYS A 200 8.35 0.07 17.29
CA LYS A 200 9.56 -0.35 16.55
C LYS A 200 9.76 0.46 15.27
N VAL A 201 8.70 0.71 14.49
CA VAL A 201 8.80 1.53 13.27
C VAL A 201 9.19 2.98 13.63
N LEU A 202 8.59 3.56 14.66
CA LEU A 202 8.95 4.88 15.17
C LEU A 202 10.42 4.93 15.64
N MET A 203 10.89 3.89 16.33
CA MET A 203 12.30 3.77 16.70
C MET A 203 13.21 3.73 15.47
N ALA A 204 12.82 3.01 14.41
CA ALA A 204 13.60 2.97 13.18
C ALA A 204 13.75 4.36 12.54
N PHE A 205 12.67 5.16 12.52
CA PHE A 205 12.77 6.57 12.10
C PHE A 205 13.71 7.41 12.98
N LYS A 206 13.72 7.16 14.30
CA LYS A 206 14.47 7.96 15.29
C LYS A 206 15.93 7.59 15.44
N GLN A 207 16.31 6.35 15.14
CA GLN A 207 17.61 5.82 15.54
C GLN A 207 18.39 5.26 14.35
N ASN A 208 17.70 4.73 13.35
CA ASN A 208 18.35 3.98 12.29
C ASN A 208 18.63 4.87 11.10
N ARG A 209 19.81 4.74 10.50
CA ARG A 209 20.11 5.41 9.24
C ARG A 209 19.32 4.75 8.12
N VAL A 210 18.23 5.40 7.70
CA VAL A 210 17.42 5.00 6.55
C VAL A 210 17.93 5.68 5.30
N THR A 211 18.05 4.96 4.20
CA THR A 211 18.41 5.53 2.91
C THR A 211 17.22 5.42 1.98
N ILE A 212 16.72 6.55 1.49
CA ILE A 212 15.72 6.61 0.44
C ILE A 212 16.44 6.73 -0.89
N VAL A 213 16.19 5.81 -1.81
CA VAL A 213 16.89 5.73 -3.11
C VAL A 213 15.88 5.95 -4.21
N ASN A 214 16.18 6.85 -5.14
CA ASN A 214 15.37 7.06 -6.32
C ASN A 214 15.73 6.06 -7.42
N ARG A 215 14.76 5.29 -7.93
CA ARG A 215 14.91 4.38 -9.07
C ARG A 215 13.66 4.47 -9.96
N PRO A 216 13.44 5.61 -10.65
CA PRO A 216 12.24 5.83 -11.46
C PRO A 216 12.10 4.77 -12.55
N GLU A 217 13.19 4.50 -13.24
CA GLU A 217 13.27 3.36 -14.13
C GLU A 217 13.72 2.18 -13.28
N ILE A 218 12.77 1.32 -12.90
CA ILE A 218 13.10 -0.06 -12.55
C ILE A 218 13.54 -0.71 -13.85
N THR A 219 14.74 -0.36 -14.29
CA THR A 219 15.42 -1.14 -15.29
C THR A 219 15.74 -2.45 -14.60
N LEU A 220 14.95 -3.47 -14.93
CA LEU A 220 15.41 -4.86 -14.88
C LEU A 220 16.58 -5.02 -15.88
N HIS A 221 17.59 -4.15 -15.84
CA HIS A 221 18.90 -4.44 -16.42
C HIS A 221 19.60 -5.36 -15.42
N TYR A 222 19.04 -6.57 -15.32
CA TYR A 222 19.78 -7.72 -14.88
C TYR A 222 20.91 -7.92 -15.86
N VAL A 223 22.10 -7.62 -15.40
CA VAL A 223 23.28 -8.28 -15.94
C VAL A 223 23.54 -9.39 -14.92
N ASP A 224 23.11 -10.61 -15.27
CA ASP A 224 23.41 -11.84 -14.50
C ASP A 224 22.62 -12.09 -13.22
N GLY A 225 21.36 -11.66 -13.18
CA GLY A 225 20.48 -11.91 -12.04
C GLY A 225 20.89 -11.15 -10.77
N VAL A 226 21.86 -10.25 -10.88
CA VAL A 226 22.42 -9.45 -9.79
C VAL A 226 22.38 -8.00 -10.30
N ASP A 227 21.58 -7.15 -9.65
CA ASP A 227 21.72 -5.69 -9.72
C ASP A 227 23.22 -5.35 -9.62
N PRO A 228 23.80 -4.38 -10.35
CA PRO A 228 25.17 -3.91 -10.13
C PRO A 228 25.55 -3.64 -8.65
N PHE A 229 24.58 -3.58 -7.72
CA PHE A 229 24.78 -3.54 -6.26
C PHE A 229 24.69 -4.89 -5.50
N GLY A 230 24.37 -6.02 -6.15
CA GLY A 230 24.31 -7.34 -5.50
C GLY A 230 22.92 -8.02 -5.45
N ASP A 231 21.90 -7.50 -6.14
CA ASP A 231 20.51 -7.70 -5.73
C ASP A 231 19.63 -8.48 -6.74
N MET A 232 18.88 -9.50 -6.28
CA MET A 232 18.04 -10.36 -7.13
C MET A 232 16.54 -10.16 -6.85
N HIS A 233 15.71 -9.77 -7.84
CA HIS A 233 14.24 -10.02 -7.84
C HIS A 233 13.59 -9.84 -9.23
N GLU A 234 13.61 -10.86 -10.11
CA GLU A 234 12.86 -10.82 -11.38
C GLU A 234 11.34 -10.82 -11.15
N GLY A 235 10.64 -9.81 -11.70
CA GLY A 235 9.16 -9.80 -11.75
C GLY A 235 8.49 -8.45 -11.97
N PHE A 236 9.15 -7.33 -11.64
CA PHE A 236 8.52 -6.00 -11.68
C PHE A 236 9.03 -5.15 -12.84
N LYS A 237 8.50 -5.39 -14.03
CA LYS A 237 8.46 -4.37 -15.10
C LYS A 237 7.05 -3.80 -15.11
N GLY A 238 6.85 -2.76 -14.32
CA GLY A 238 5.60 -2.04 -14.31
C GLY A 238 5.89 -0.58 -14.04
N ASP A 239 5.43 0.28 -14.95
CA ASP A 239 5.28 1.71 -14.65
C ASP A 239 4.43 1.95 -13.39
N SER A 240 3.76 0.92 -12.86
CA SER A 240 2.83 0.86 -11.73
C SER A 240 3.44 0.75 -10.30
N VAL A 241 4.76 0.59 -10.15
CA VAL A 241 5.38 0.33 -8.83
C VAL A 241 5.70 1.62 -8.06
N TYR A 242 5.18 1.73 -6.83
CA TYR A 242 5.42 2.87 -5.94
C TYR A 242 6.80 2.80 -5.26
N GLY A 243 7.14 1.66 -4.66
CA GLY A 243 8.41 1.44 -3.99
C GLY A 243 8.59 -0.05 -3.71
N TYR A 244 9.76 -0.40 -3.19
CA TYR A 244 10.02 -1.73 -2.65
C TYR A 244 11.20 -1.71 -1.67
N VAL A 245 11.26 -2.78 -0.88
CA VAL A 245 12.37 -3.10 0.00
C VAL A 245 12.79 -4.56 -0.11
N TYR A 246 14.08 -4.80 0.06
CA TYR A 246 14.60 -6.15 0.13
C TYR A 246 14.41 -6.76 1.51
N HIS A 247 13.53 -7.75 1.62
CA HIS A 247 13.19 -8.43 2.88
C HIS A 247 14.35 -9.19 3.55
N HIS A 248 15.30 -9.72 2.77
CA HIS A 248 16.25 -10.74 3.23
C HIS A 248 17.71 -10.47 2.89
N GLN A 249 18.05 -9.29 2.39
CA GLN A 249 19.44 -8.98 2.13
C GLN A 249 20.10 -8.49 3.41
N ALA A 250 20.68 -9.43 4.16
CA ALA A 250 21.72 -9.13 5.12
C ALA A 250 22.74 -8.18 4.47
N GLY A 251 22.86 -6.96 4.99
CA GLY A 251 23.74 -5.91 4.44
C GLY A 251 23.03 -4.77 3.70
N SER A 252 21.78 -4.91 3.26
CA SER A 252 21.06 -3.81 2.57
C SER A 252 20.67 -2.64 3.49
N GLY A 253 20.68 -2.86 4.81
CA GLY A 253 20.27 -1.88 5.81
C GLY A 253 18.80 -1.43 5.65
N TYR A 254 18.52 -0.21 6.10
CA TYR A 254 17.21 0.44 5.96
C TYR A 254 17.13 1.20 4.63
N ARG A 255 17.45 0.54 3.51
CA ARG A 255 17.26 1.11 2.17
C ARG A 255 15.81 0.92 1.72
N VAL A 256 15.16 2.01 1.33
CA VAL A 256 13.83 2.06 0.72
C VAL A 256 13.97 2.59 -0.70
N VAL A 257 13.58 1.78 -1.68
CA VAL A 257 13.71 2.15 -3.10
C VAL A 257 12.37 2.70 -3.59
N MET A 258 12.42 3.88 -4.22
CA MET A 258 11.26 4.58 -4.76
C MET A 258 11.19 4.40 -6.27
N GLY A 259 10.06 3.90 -6.75
CA GLY A 259 9.78 3.69 -8.17
C GLY A 259 9.15 4.91 -8.85
N LYS A 260 8.84 4.75 -10.15
CA LYS A 260 8.24 5.79 -10.99
C LYS A 260 6.95 6.39 -10.40
N HIS A 261 6.05 5.55 -9.89
CA HIS A 261 4.76 6.02 -9.36
C HIS A 261 4.94 6.94 -8.16
N PHE A 262 5.92 6.67 -7.30
CA PHE A 262 6.22 7.54 -6.17
C PHE A 262 6.60 8.96 -6.62
N LEU A 263 7.26 9.10 -7.77
CA LEU A 263 7.74 10.38 -8.26
C LEU A 263 6.73 11.15 -9.10
N HIS A 264 6.08 10.49 -10.04
CA HIS A 264 5.29 11.17 -11.07
C HIS A 264 3.79 11.05 -10.85
N ASP A 265 3.34 9.93 -10.31
CA ASP A 265 1.93 9.57 -10.22
C ASP A 265 1.53 9.20 -8.79
N ALA A 266 2.13 9.89 -7.81
CA ALA A 266 1.88 9.57 -6.42
C ALA A 266 0.45 9.99 -6.09
N ASP A 267 -0.35 9.02 -5.65
CA ASP A 267 -1.67 9.28 -5.10
C ASP A 267 -1.57 10.43 -4.05
N PRO A 268 -2.29 11.55 -4.21
CA PRO A 268 -2.21 12.66 -3.27
C PRO A 268 -2.68 12.25 -1.85
N ILE A 269 -3.52 11.22 -1.76
CA ILE A 269 -4.09 10.64 -0.55
C ILE A 269 -3.18 9.54 0.01
N GLU A 270 -2.76 8.56 -0.77
CA GLU A 270 -1.91 7.45 -0.27
C GLU A 270 -0.43 7.87 -0.27
N GLY A 271 0.15 8.13 -1.43
CA GLY A 271 1.33 8.97 -1.64
C GLY A 271 2.61 8.58 -0.91
N ALA A 272 3.61 9.46 -1.03
CA ALA A 272 4.99 9.20 -0.60
C ALA A 272 5.14 8.75 0.86
N ALA A 273 4.30 9.28 1.76
CA ALA A 273 4.34 8.92 3.18
C ALA A 273 3.89 7.48 3.44
N GLN A 274 2.84 7.04 2.75
CA GLN A 274 2.34 5.67 2.86
C GLN A 274 3.42 4.70 2.38
N THR A 275 4.04 4.97 1.24
CA THR A 275 5.10 4.11 0.67
C THR A 275 6.27 4.02 1.64
N VAL A 276 6.81 5.14 2.12
CA VAL A 276 7.92 5.12 3.10
C VAL A 276 7.56 4.27 4.34
N TYR A 277 6.35 4.44 4.88
CA TYR A 277 5.94 3.70 6.08
C TYR A 277 5.76 2.21 5.79
N HIS A 278 5.07 1.86 4.70
CA HIS A 278 4.85 0.51 4.22
C HIS A 278 6.19 -0.22 4.10
N GLU A 279 7.11 0.36 3.34
CA GLU A 279 8.43 -0.20 3.09
C GLU A 279 9.25 -0.37 4.37
N LEU A 280 9.16 0.60 5.29
CA LEU A 280 9.86 0.49 6.56
C LEU A 280 9.28 -0.62 7.45
N THR A 281 7.99 -0.92 7.36
CA THR A 281 7.38 -2.04 8.12
C THR A 281 7.95 -3.39 7.68
N HIS A 282 8.23 -3.60 6.39
CA HIS A 282 8.88 -4.83 5.93
C HIS A 282 10.27 -5.01 6.54
N LYS A 283 11.05 -3.92 6.64
CA LYS A 283 12.39 -3.94 7.23
C LYS A 283 12.37 -4.19 8.74
N VAL A 284 11.43 -3.56 9.45
CA VAL A 284 11.41 -3.53 10.92
C VAL A 284 10.59 -4.68 11.52
N LEU A 285 9.48 -5.03 10.88
CA LEU A 285 8.46 -5.94 11.40
C LEU A 285 8.37 -7.24 10.60
N HIS A 286 9.03 -7.33 9.44
CA HIS A 286 8.89 -8.44 8.51
C HIS A 286 7.42 -8.67 8.10
N THR A 287 6.67 -7.59 7.91
CA THR A 287 5.34 -7.63 7.29
C THR A 287 5.41 -8.23 5.89
N LYS A 288 4.28 -8.69 5.37
CA LYS A 288 4.10 -9.21 4.02
C LYS A 288 3.13 -8.29 3.28
N ASP A 289 3.07 -8.47 1.97
CA ASP A 289 2.06 -7.86 1.13
C ASP A 289 0.93 -8.85 0.88
N HIS A 290 0.09 -9.04 1.89
CA HIS A 290 -1.08 -9.90 1.76
C HIS A 290 -2.08 -9.29 0.78
N VAL A 291 -2.28 -7.97 0.88
CA VAL A 291 -3.12 -7.19 -0.02
C VAL A 291 -2.57 -5.78 -0.14
N TYR A 292 -2.72 -5.20 -1.33
CA TYR A 292 -2.51 -3.78 -1.57
C TYR A 292 -3.84 -3.02 -1.58
N THR A 293 -3.80 -1.71 -1.40
CA THR A 293 -4.94 -0.76 -1.41
C THR A 293 -5.72 -0.69 -0.11
N LYS A 294 -6.33 0.47 0.13
CA LYS A 294 -7.17 0.74 1.28
C LYS A 294 -8.35 -0.23 1.41
N VAL A 295 -9.10 -0.46 0.33
CA VAL A 295 -10.30 -1.30 0.37
C VAL A 295 -9.96 -2.73 0.76
N LYS A 296 -8.94 -3.31 0.10
CA LYS A 296 -8.53 -4.67 0.43
C LYS A 296 -7.93 -4.75 1.83
N SER A 297 -7.17 -3.75 2.27
CA SER A 297 -6.61 -3.72 3.64
C SER A 297 -7.69 -3.67 4.72
N ARG A 298 -8.76 -2.87 4.52
CA ARG A 298 -9.94 -2.85 5.41
C ARG A 298 -10.64 -4.19 5.45
N SER A 299 -10.84 -4.79 4.27
CA SER A 299 -11.44 -6.12 4.19
C SER A 299 -10.58 -7.19 4.87
N LEU A 300 -9.26 -7.14 4.68
CA LEU A 300 -8.32 -8.05 5.35
C LEU A 300 -8.43 -7.92 6.86
N ALA A 301 -8.52 -6.70 7.38
CA ALA A 301 -8.71 -6.44 8.81
C ALA A 301 -10.01 -7.06 9.37
N LEU A 302 -11.09 -7.02 8.59
CA LEU A 302 -12.40 -7.58 8.98
C LEU A 302 -12.44 -9.10 8.86
N GLN A 303 -11.95 -9.65 7.75
CA GLN A 303 -12.12 -11.07 7.41
C GLN A 303 -10.99 -11.95 7.95
N ARG A 304 -9.77 -11.42 8.02
CA ARG A 304 -8.54 -12.15 8.35
C ARG A 304 -7.63 -11.26 9.23
N PRO A 305 -8.06 -10.89 10.45
CA PRO A 305 -7.34 -9.93 11.29
C PRO A 305 -5.90 -10.37 11.61
N ALA A 306 -5.62 -11.68 11.67
CA ALA A 306 -4.25 -12.19 11.85
C ALA A 306 -3.31 -11.81 10.69
N ASP A 307 -3.80 -11.81 9.45
CA ASP A 307 -3.02 -11.39 8.29
C ASP A 307 -2.88 -9.88 8.23
N ALA A 308 -3.90 -9.12 8.65
CA ALA A 308 -3.79 -7.66 8.77
C ALA A 308 -2.68 -7.23 9.75
N LEU A 309 -2.43 -8.00 10.82
CA LEU A 309 -1.32 -7.74 11.76
C LEU A 309 0.06 -7.95 11.14
N THR A 310 0.11 -8.61 9.99
CA THR A 310 1.35 -8.86 9.24
C THR A 310 1.30 -8.25 7.85
N ASN A 311 0.32 -7.37 7.53
CA ASN A 311 0.23 -6.70 6.23
C ASN A 311 0.86 -5.30 6.30
N ALA A 312 1.81 -4.98 5.41
CA ALA A 312 2.51 -3.70 5.41
C ALA A 312 1.56 -2.52 5.18
N ASP A 313 0.63 -2.66 4.23
CA ASP A 313 -0.38 -1.64 3.92
C ASP A 313 -1.29 -1.33 5.12
N ASN A 314 -1.68 -2.32 5.92
CA ASN A 314 -2.52 -2.09 7.10
C ASN A 314 -1.82 -1.17 8.12
N TYR A 315 -0.52 -1.35 8.36
CA TYR A 315 0.25 -0.43 9.20
C TYR A 315 0.39 0.96 8.58
N ALA A 316 0.71 1.03 7.29
CA ALA A 316 0.87 2.29 6.59
C ALA A 316 -0.42 3.10 6.64
N TYR A 317 -1.57 2.50 6.29
CA TYR A 317 -2.87 3.15 6.34
C TYR A 317 -3.30 3.53 7.76
N TYR A 318 -3.04 2.69 8.77
CA TYR A 318 -3.29 3.08 10.16
C TYR A 318 -2.52 4.36 10.50
N ALA A 319 -1.22 4.41 10.21
CA ALA A 319 -0.39 5.56 10.52
C ALA A 319 -0.78 6.82 9.72
N ILE A 320 -0.89 6.73 8.39
CA ILE A 320 -1.19 7.92 7.57
C ILE A 320 -2.59 8.48 7.80
N SER A 321 -3.51 7.70 8.37
CA SER A 321 -4.85 8.18 8.72
C SER A 321 -4.88 9.26 9.82
N PHE A 322 -3.77 9.47 10.55
CA PHE A 322 -3.65 10.56 11.52
C PHE A 322 -3.37 11.92 10.89
N ILE A 323 -2.81 11.95 9.68
CA ILE A 323 -2.44 13.18 8.97
C ILE A 323 -3.30 13.42 7.73
N LYS A 324 -4.06 12.42 7.29
CA LYS A 324 -4.96 12.48 6.15
C LYS A 324 -6.28 11.81 6.50
N ASN A 325 -7.37 12.33 5.97
CA ASN A 325 -8.68 11.72 6.12
C ASN A 325 -8.85 10.58 5.10
N ILE A 326 -8.62 9.33 5.53
CA ILE A 326 -8.56 8.16 4.63
C ILE A 326 -9.42 6.98 5.06
#